data_AF-A0A699HLP8-F1
#
_entry.id   AF-A0A699HLP8-F1
#
_cell.length_a   1.000
_cell.length_b   1.000
_cell.length_c   1.000
_cell.angle_alpha   90.00
_cell.angle_beta   90.00
_cell.angle_gamma   90.00
#
_symmetry.space_group_name_H-M   'P 1'
#
loop_
_entity.id
_entity.type
_entity.pdbx_description
1 polymer ?
#
loop_
_entity_poly.entity_id
_entity_poly.type
_entity_poly.pdbx_seq_one_letter_code
_entity_poly.pdbx_strand_id
1 'polypeptide(L)'
;MLQRFNMPTHIIPMLSKKPKRATVDLHQDILGTRNPGLGYLAKRTQPVLYDGNTLLDPTHTPVSVWDSDDVLVHQAYWLNSQDHTPSKPVTPFVHKGPPSLHLVKVVFPQFESIIIERTTKKHLYVSVACFDYAKEFVEQQLTPFYEHFKKHIEAFDATIRKEVAEYKQIFDDLDVEYERCVLENKNLKIEKKNLLIENDCLIAECLEKDICFIVLSSNLVVPPSLDSLNCMLAELRTNYDREHSKVLKLEAKVLKRQHMITKSEKRKALENELTQLKDTITALRIQNDRFKVTNATHKTEIAKLKAKDVGNKSSGTTTPTNPKVL
;
A
#
# COMPACT_ATOMS: atom_id res chain seq x y z
N MET A 1 -14.62 -14.83 -54.61
CA MET A 1 -13.16 -15.08 -54.59
C MET A 1 -12.70 -15.08 -53.14
N LEU A 2 -12.54 -16.26 -52.55
CA LEU A 2 -12.04 -16.47 -51.20
C LEU A 2 -10.66 -17.12 -51.33
N GLN A 3 -9.58 -16.36 -51.09
CA GLN A 3 -8.27 -16.94 -50.81
C GLN A 3 -7.38 -15.99 -50.00
N ARG A 4 -7.01 -16.48 -48.82
CA ARG A 4 -5.68 -16.39 -48.16
C ARG A 4 -5.27 -15.06 -47.54
N PHE A 5 -5.61 -14.89 -46.26
CA PHE A 5 -4.68 -14.33 -45.28
C PHE A 5 -3.94 -15.50 -44.61
N ASN A 6 -2.64 -15.61 -44.88
CA ASN A 6 -1.73 -16.55 -44.23
C ASN A 6 -0.94 -15.76 -43.18
N MET A 7 -1.20 -15.98 -41.88
CA MET A 7 -0.36 -15.47 -40.79
C MET A 7 0.37 -16.64 -40.11
N PRO A 8 1.68 -16.54 -39.83
CA PRO A 8 2.41 -17.58 -39.12
C PRO A 8 2.01 -17.62 -37.65
N THR A 9 1.56 -18.80 -37.19
CA THR A 9 1.28 -19.08 -35.79
C THR A 9 2.60 -19.36 -35.05
N HIS A 10 3.10 -18.40 -34.27
CA HIS A 10 4.17 -18.68 -33.32
C HIS A 10 3.56 -19.26 -32.03
N ILE A 11 3.67 -20.59 -31.92
CA ILE A 11 3.41 -21.34 -30.69
C ILE A 11 4.62 -21.13 -29.76
N ILE A 12 4.41 -20.48 -28.60
CA ILE A 12 5.43 -20.35 -27.56
C ILE A 12 5.37 -21.61 -26.67
N PRO A 13 6.45 -22.39 -26.52
CA PRO A 13 6.45 -23.56 -25.65
C PRO A 13 6.49 -23.15 -24.17
N MET A 14 5.54 -23.64 -23.38
CA MET A 14 5.60 -23.58 -21.91
C MET A 14 6.63 -24.56 -21.35
N LEU A 15 7.45 -24.06 -20.42
CA LEU A 15 8.05 -24.77 -19.28
C LEU A 15 8.79 -26.10 -19.56
N SER A 16 10.12 -26.05 -19.64
CA SER A 16 10.93 -27.18 -19.13
C SER A 16 12.26 -26.72 -18.54
N LYS A 17 12.29 -26.52 -17.22
CA LYS A 17 13.48 -26.80 -16.39
C LYS A 17 13.00 -27.35 -15.05
N LYS A 18 12.99 -28.68 -14.92
CA LYS A 18 12.88 -29.38 -13.64
C LYS A 18 14.18 -29.20 -12.86
N PRO A 19 14.17 -28.89 -11.55
CA PRO A 19 15.31 -29.14 -10.70
C PRO A 19 15.33 -30.62 -10.26
N LYS A 20 16.52 -31.23 -10.33
CA LYS A 20 16.81 -32.55 -9.75
C LYS A 20 16.62 -32.47 -8.23
N ARG A 21 15.74 -33.30 -7.66
CA ARG A 21 15.78 -33.68 -6.24
C ARG A 21 16.43 -35.06 -6.14
N ALA A 22 17.49 -35.17 -5.34
CA ALA A 22 17.92 -36.43 -4.77
C ALA A 22 16.97 -36.76 -3.61
N THR A 23 16.42 -37.96 -3.64
CA THR A 23 15.64 -38.61 -2.59
C THR A 23 16.58 -39.32 -1.63
N VAL A 24 16.55 -38.98 -0.34
CA VAL A 24 16.84 -39.93 0.76
C VAL A 24 15.98 -39.55 1.98
N ASP A 25 15.33 -40.59 2.49
CA ASP A 25 14.66 -40.82 3.78
C ASP A 25 13.39 -40.06 4.21
N LEU A 26 12.31 -40.83 4.11
CA LEU A 26 11.14 -40.84 4.98
C LEU A 26 11.48 -41.55 6.30
N HIS A 27 10.81 -41.12 7.37
CA HIS A 27 10.68 -41.72 8.71
C HIS A 27 11.71 -41.31 9.77
N GLN A 28 11.39 -40.22 10.47
CA GLN A 28 11.32 -40.26 11.94
C GLN A 28 10.26 -39.30 12.46
N ASP A 29 9.19 -39.93 12.95
CA ASP A 29 8.26 -39.59 14.02
C ASP A 29 7.64 -38.19 14.19
N ILE A 30 6.33 -38.29 14.34
CA ILE A 30 5.32 -37.30 14.67
C ILE A 30 5.61 -36.77 16.08
N LEU A 31 5.95 -35.48 16.19
CA LEU A 31 5.50 -34.53 17.23
C LEU A 31 6.20 -33.17 17.02
N GLY A 32 5.43 -32.12 16.68
CA GLY A 32 5.91 -30.74 16.75
C GLY A 32 5.74 -29.90 15.49
N THR A 33 4.52 -29.73 14.99
CA THR A 33 4.21 -28.73 13.96
C THR A 33 4.16 -27.32 14.56
N ARG A 34 5.23 -26.53 14.45
CA ARG A 34 5.16 -25.10 14.08
C ARG A 34 6.54 -24.50 13.77
N ASN A 35 6.64 -23.93 12.57
CA ASN A 35 7.64 -22.94 12.12
C ASN A 35 9.03 -23.45 11.61
N PRO A 36 9.19 -23.65 10.29
CA PRO A 36 10.47 -24.03 9.67
C PRO A 36 11.55 -22.93 9.68
N GLY A 37 11.20 -21.68 10.01
CA GLY A 37 12.13 -20.53 9.93
C GLY A 37 13.12 -20.42 11.09
N LEU A 38 12.82 -21.02 12.24
CA LEU A 38 13.66 -20.89 13.44
C LEU A 38 14.82 -21.89 13.50
N GLY A 39 14.72 -23.04 12.81
CA GLY A 39 15.79 -24.04 12.76
C GLY A 39 17.03 -23.59 11.99
N TYR A 40 16.88 -22.67 11.04
CA TYR A 40 17.98 -22.12 10.25
C TYR A 40 18.80 -21.05 10.97
N LEU A 41 18.20 -20.35 11.93
CA LEU A 41 18.90 -19.34 12.74
C LEU A 41 19.73 -20.01 13.85
N ALA A 42 19.15 -21.01 14.53
CA ALA A 42 19.84 -21.75 15.59
C ALA A 42 21.06 -22.56 15.11
N LYS A 43 21.06 -23.02 13.84
CA LYS A 43 22.22 -23.70 13.23
C LYS A 43 23.32 -22.75 12.74
N ARG A 44 23.05 -21.44 12.65
CA ARG A 44 24.02 -20.43 12.16
C ARG A 44 24.66 -19.59 13.27
N THR A 45 24.15 -19.65 14.49
CA THR A 45 24.67 -18.91 15.65
C THR A 45 25.29 -19.80 16.72
N GLN A 46 25.76 -21.01 16.38
CA GLN A 46 26.68 -21.70 17.28
C GLN A 46 28.04 -21.00 17.23
N PRO A 47 28.54 -20.42 18.34
CA PRO A 47 29.95 -20.06 18.40
C PRO A 47 30.75 -21.36 18.38
N VAL A 48 31.55 -21.55 17.32
CA VAL A 48 32.48 -22.67 17.18
C VAL A 48 33.64 -22.45 18.15
N LEU A 49 33.41 -22.70 19.44
CA LEU A 49 34.44 -22.55 20.47
C LEU A 49 34.64 -23.80 21.34
N TYR A 50 33.82 -24.84 21.20
CA TYR A 50 34.03 -26.08 21.96
C TYR A 50 33.19 -27.24 21.40
N ASP A 51 33.81 -28.36 21.01
CA ASP A 51 33.09 -29.56 20.55
C ASP A 51 32.94 -30.64 21.64
N GLY A 52 33.44 -30.38 22.84
CA GLY A 52 33.40 -31.31 23.96
C GLY A 52 34.75 -31.89 24.34
N ASN A 53 35.77 -31.89 23.46
CA ASN A 53 37.07 -32.52 23.77
C ASN A 53 38.32 -31.65 23.55
N THR A 54 38.30 -30.56 22.76
CA THR A 54 39.45 -29.60 22.70
C THR A 54 39.02 -28.22 22.16
N LEU A 55 39.66 -27.13 22.63
CA LEU A 55 39.56 -25.78 22.06
C LEU A 55 40.35 -25.69 20.75
N LEU A 56 39.76 -25.17 19.67
CA LEU A 56 40.42 -24.98 18.37
C LEU A 56 41.08 -23.59 18.25
N ASP A 57 42.25 -23.56 17.57
CA ASP A 57 43.22 -22.47 17.41
C ASP A 57 42.67 -21.20 16.68
N PRO A 58 43.16 -19.97 16.97
CA PRO A 58 42.51 -18.71 16.56
C PRO A 58 42.88 -18.22 15.15
N THR A 59 43.47 -19.06 14.29
CA THR A 59 44.06 -18.62 13.00
C THR A 59 43.11 -18.69 11.79
N HIS A 60 41.81 -18.41 11.96
CA HIS A 60 40.88 -18.28 10.83
C HIS A 60 40.56 -16.83 10.46
N THR A 61 40.83 -16.50 9.20
CA THR A 61 40.52 -15.20 8.57
C THR A 61 39.00 -15.02 8.49
N PRO A 62 38.43 -13.91 9.01
CA PRO A 62 36.99 -13.70 8.96
C PRO A 62 36.49 -13.56 7.53
N VAL A 63 35.50 -14.37 7.14
CA VAL A 63 34.73 -14.17 5.92
C VAL A 63 33.92 -12.89 6.08
N SER A 64 34.09 -11.94 5.15
CA SER A 64 33.32 -10.69 5.12
C SER A 64 31.83 -11.00 5.00
N VAL A 65 31.11 -10.84 6.10
CA VAL A 65 29.65 -10.93 6.15
C VAL A 65 29.10 -9.63 5.55
N TRP A 66 28.34 -9.76 4.47
CA TRP A 66 27.53 -8.67 3.94
C TRP A 66 26.55 -8.19 5.02
N ASP A 67 26.48 -6.88 5.21
CA ASP A 67 25.67 -6.20 6.22
C ASP A 67 24.21 -6.69 6.16
N SER A 68 23.80 -7.45 7.17
CA SER A 68 22.46 -8.07 7.29
C SER A 68 21.37 -7.05 7.65
N ASP A 69 21.71 -5.77 7.81
CA ASP A 69 20.81 -4.72 8.27
C ASP A 69 19.90 -4.17 7.15
N ASP A 70 20.35 -4.17 5.89
CA ASP A 70 19.55 -3.64 4.78
C ASP A 70 18.35 -4.54 4.45
N VAL A 71 18.45 -5.84 4.75
CA VAL A 71 17.36 -6.81 4.59
C VAL A 71 16.31 -6.64 5.69
N LEU A 72 16.70 -6.23 6.90
CA LEU A 72 15.78 -6.07 8.04
C LEU A 72 14.96 -4.77 7.97
N VAL A 73 15.51 -3.69 7.41
CA VAL A 73 14.78 -2.42 7.26
C VAL A 73 13.68 -2.53 6.21
N HIS A 74 13.96 -3.19 5.08
CA HIS A 74 12.91 -3.53 4.12
C HIS A 74 11.87 -4.47 4.77
N GLN A 75 12.29 -5.48 5.52
CA GLN A 75 11.35 -6.42 6.14
C GLN A 75 10.45 -5.79 7.22
N ALA A 76 10.96 -4.83 8.02
CA ALA A 76 10.18 -4.16 9.07
C ALA A 76 9.11 -3.19 8.54
N TYR A 77 9.39 -2.50 7.43
CA TYR A 77 8.39 -1.63 6.78
C TYR A 77 7.27 -2.45 6.12
N TRP A 78 7.59 -3.64 5.61
CA TRP A 78 6.62 -4.55 4.99
C TRP A 78 5.82 -5.41 5.99
N LEU A 79 6.37 -5.74 7.17
CA LEU A 79 5.67 -6.57 8.18
C LEU A 79 4.56 -5.84 8.93
N ASN A 80 4.61 -4.51 9.04
CA ASN A 80 3.52 -3.73 9.64
C ASN A 80 2.34 -3.48 8.68
N SER A 81 2.38 -4.02 7.46
CA SER A 81 1.37 -3.80 6.41
C SER A 81 0.78 -5.09 5.83
N GLN A 82 0.94 -6.25 6.49
CA GLN A 82 0.42 -7.52 5.98
C GLN A 82 -0.90 -7.93 6.65
N ASP A 83 -2.00 -7.37 6.15
CA ASP A 83 -3.04 -8.21 5.60
C ASP A 83 -2.85 -8.20 4.07
N HIS A 84 -2.77 -9.39 3.49
CA HIS A 84 -2.49 -9.72 2.08
C HIS A 84 -1.03 -10.01 1.72
N THR A 85 -0.81 -11.25 1.30
CA THR A 85 0.42 -11.82 0.76
C THR A 85 0.68 -11.32 -0.67
N PRO A 86 1.95 -10.99 -1.01
CA PRO A 86 2.39 -11.12 -2.39
C PRO A 86 3.68 -11.96 -2.48
N SER A 87 3.55 -13.15 -3.05
CA SER A 87 4.67 -13.91 -3.62
C SER A 87 4.94 -13.40 -5.03
N LYS A 88 5.94 -12.51 -5.22
CA LYS A 88 6.81 -12.35 -6.41
C LYS A 88 7.61 -11.02 -6.36
N PRO A 89 8.81 -10.95 -6.97
CA PRO A 89 9.56 -9.69 -7.08
C PRO A 89 8.76 -8.68 -7.90
N VAL A 90 8.61 -7.47 -7.36
CA VAL A 90 7.93 -6.35 -8.02
C VAL A 90 8.78 -5.94 -9.22
N THR A 91 8.35 -6.32 -10.42
CA THR A 91 8.82 -5.72 -11.67
C THR A 91 8.46 -4.24 -11.67
N PRO A 92 9.33 -3.33 -12.14
CA PRO A 92 9.00 -1.91 -12.25
C PRO A 92 7.69 -1.75 -13.02
N PHE A 93 6.80 -0.91 -12.52
CA PHE A 93 5.48 -0.67 -13.09
C PHE A 93 5.62 -0.16 -14.53
N VAL A 94 5.55 -1.08 -15.49
CA VAL A 94 5.52 -0.75 -16.92
C VAL A 94 4.24 0.04 -17.15
N HIS A 95 4.40 1.34 -17.43
CA HIS A 95 3.33 2.24 -17.86
C HIS A 95 2.74 1.75 -19.18
N LYS A 96 1.80 0.81 -19.11
CA LYS A 96 0.92 0.50 -20.24
C LYS A 96 -0.19 1.53 -20.22
N GLY A 97 0.02 2.62 -20.96
CA GLY A 97 -1.02 3.63 -21.17
C GLY A 97 -2.30 3.01 -21.74
N PRO A 98 -3.47 3.62 -21.48
CA PRO A 98 -4.76 3.05 -21.86
C PRO A 98 -4.90 2.95 -23.39
N PRO A 99 -5.20 1.76 -23.96
CA PRO A 99 -5.14 1.52 -25.40
C PRO A 99 -6.39 1.94 -26.22
N SER A 100 -7.29 2.82 -25.75
CA SER A 100 -8.62 2.99 -26.38
C SER A 100 -8.91 4.33 -27.09
N LEU A 101 -8.23 5.44 -26.75
CA LEU A 101 -8.53 6.77 -27.33
C LEU A 101 -7.89 7.00 -28.72
N HIS A 102 -6.81 6.29 -29.00
CA HIS A 102 -6.10 6.41 -30.28
C HIS A 102 -6.96 5.93 -31.46
N LEU A 103 -7.76 4.88 -31.27
CA LEU A 103 -8.62 4.34 -32.32
C LEU A 103 -9.73 5.33 -32.70
N VAL A 104 -10.32 6.01 -31.70
CA VAL A 104 -11.32 7.07 -31.92
C VAL A 104 -10.72 8.22 -32.72
N LYS A 105 -9.50 8.66 -32.38
CA LYS A 105 -8.81 9.74 -33.10
C LYS A 105 -8.46 9.41 -34.56
N VAL A 106 -8.22 8.13 -34.88
CA VAL A 106 -7.89 7.69 -36.26
C VAL A 106 -9.13 7.49 -37.12
N VAL A 107 -10.21 6.95 -36.54
CA VAL A 107 -11.42 6.58 -37.30
C VAL A 107 -12.32 7.79 -37.59
N PHE A 108 -12.38 8.77 -36.69
CA PHE A 108 -13.25 9.94 -36.84
C PHE A 108 -12.99 10.79 -38.09
N PRO A 109 -11.73 11.18 -38.40
CA PRO A 109 -11.43 11.95 -39.61
C PRO A 109 -11.78 11.21 -40.90
N GLN A 110 -11.65 9.88 -40.92
CA GLN A 110 -12.02 9.06 -42.08
C GLN A 110 -13.53 9.11 -42.32
N PHE A 111 -14.33 9.01 -41.26
CA PHE A 111 -15.78 9.07 -41.35
C PHE A 111 -16.27 10.45 -41.82
N GLU A 112 -15.68 11.53 -41.30
CA GLU A 112 -15.98 12.91 -41.71
C GLU A 112 -15.70 13.12 -43.21
N SER A 113 -14.56 12.63 -43.71
CA SER A 113 -14.21 12.72 -45.14
C SER A 113 -15.22 11.98 -46.05
N ILE A 114 -15.72 10.82 -45.61
CA ILE A 114 -16.71 10.02 -46.35
C ILE A 114 -18.06 10.74 -46.39
N ILE A 115 -18.48 11.36 -45.30
CA ILE A 115 -19.74 12.12 -45.24
C ILE A 115 -19.67 13.32 -46.20
N ILE A 116 -18.58 14.09 -46.16
CA ILE A 116 -18.39 15.27 -47.01
C ILE A 116 -18.41 14.87 -48.50
N GLU A 117 -17.67 13.83 -48.87
CA GLU A 117 -17.62 13.35 -50.26
C GLU A 117 -19.01 12.97 -50.80
N ARG A 118 -19.79 12.24 -50.00
CA ARG A 118 -21.11 11.73 -50.42
C ARG A 118 -22.22 12.78 -50.42
N THR A 119 -22.03 13.90 -49.72
CA THR A 119 -23.01 14.99 -49.65
C THR A 119 -22.73 16.12 -50.63
N THR A 120 -21.50 16.23 -51.16
CA THR A 120 -21.14 17.20 -52.20
C THR A 120 -21.32 16.68 -53.63
N LYS A 121 -21.14 15.38 -53.89
CA LYS A 121 -21.30 14.80 -55.22
C LYS A 121 -22.68 14.13 -55.40
N LYS A 122 -23.45 14.65 -56.35
CA LYS A 122 -24.71 14.03 -56.78
C LYS A 122 -24.47 12.86 -57.73
N HIS A 123 -25.00 11.68 -57.42
CA HIS A 123 -24.90 10.50 -58.29
C HIS A 123 -25.96 10.53 -59.41
N LEU A 124 -25.56 10.11 -60.62
CA LEU A 124 -26.38 10.10 -61.85
C LEU A 124 -27.74 9.38 -61.74
N TYR A 125 -27.91 8.49 -60.76
CA TYR A 125 -29.09 7.63 -60.60
C TYR A 125 -30.02 8.05 -59.47
N VAL A 126 -29.71 9.12 -58.73
CA VAL A 126 -30.52 9.59 -57.59
C VAL A 126 -31.36 10.79 -58.03
N SER A 127 -32.66 10.75 -57.72
CA SER A 127 -33.55 11.88 -58.01
C SER A 127 -33.08 13.14 -57.28
N VAL A 128 -33.36 14.31 -57.85
CA VAL A 128 -33.00 15.61 -57.25
C VAL A 128 -33.58 15.71 -55.83
N ALA A 129 -34.85 15.38 -55.66
CA ALA A 129 -35.54 15.45 -54.37
C ALA A 129 -34.94 14.52 -53.30
N CYS A 130 -34.53 13.30 -53.66
CA CYS A 130 -33.88 12.39 -52.72
C CYS A 130 -32.50 12.89 -52.28
N PHE A 131 -31.74 13.50 -53.20
CA PHE A 131 -30.44 14.09 -52.89
C PHE A 131 -30.57 15.31 -51.97
N ASP A 132 -31.51 16.20 -52.26
CA ASP A 132 -31.74 17.42 -51.45
C ASP A 132 -32.20 17.07 -50.03
N TYR A 133 -33.09 16.08 -49.87
CA TYR A 133 -33.49 15.57 -48.56
C TYR A 133 -32.31 14.96 -47.77
N ALA A 134 -31.48 14.15 -48.43
CA ALA A 134 -30.31 13.55 -47.78
C ALA A 134 -29.29 14.61 -47.34
N LYS A 135 -29.09 15.63 -48.18
CA LYS A 135 -28.23 16.78 -47.86
C LYS A 135 -28.78 17.56 -46.67
N GLU A 136 -30.07 17.89 -46.67
CA GLU A 136 -30.73 18.61 -45.57
C GLU A 136 -30.67 17.81 -44.26
N PHE A 137 -30.88 16.49 -44.31
CA PHE A 137 -30.72 15.61 -43.14
C PHE A 137 -29.29 15.64 -42.59
N VAL A 138 -28.27 15.59 -43.46
CA VAL A 138 -26.88 15.68 -43.00
C VAL A 138 -26.60 17.02 -42.36
N GLU A 139 -27.03 18.12 -42.98
CA GLU A 139 -26.78 19.47 -42.48
C GLU A 139 -27.53 19.75 -41.16
N GLN A 140 -28.79 19.33 -41.04
CA GLN A 140 -29.63 19.65 -39.88
C GLN A 140 -29.50 18.67 -38.71
N GLN A 141 -29.22 17.39 -38.98
CA GLN A 141 -29.23 16.34 -37.94
C GLN A 141 -27.84 15.78 -37.71
N LEU A 142 -27.16 15.34 -38.77
CA LEU A 142 -25.91 14.61 -38.64
C LEU A 142 -24.74 15.51 -38.24
N THR A 143 -24.61 16.69 -38.84
CA THR A 143 -23.54 17.64 -38.54
C THR A 143 -23.60 18.16 -37.10
N PRO A 144 -24.75 18.63 -36.57
CA PRO A 144 -24.84 19.04 -35.18
C PRO A 144 -24.57 17.89 -34.19
N PHE A 145 -25.04 16.68 -34.50
CA PHE A 145 -24.73 15.49 -33.70
C PHE A 145 -23.23 15.19 -33.68
N TYR A 146 -22.58 15.25 -34.84
CA TYR A 146 -21.14 14.98 -34.97
C TYR A 146 -20.31 16.00 -34.18
N GLU A 147 -20.61 17.30 -34.32
CA GLU A 147 -19.92 18.36 -33.56
C GLU A 147 -20.14 18.22 -32.05
N HIS A 148 -21.36 17.87 -31.63
CA HIS A 148 -21.65 17.60 -30.22
C HIS A 148 -20.83 16.42 -29.69
N PHE A 149 -20.79 15.31 -30.44
CA PHE A 149 -20.03 14.13 -30.08
C PHE A 149 -18.52 14.42 -30.01
N LYS A 150 -17.99 15.11 -31.02
CA LYS A 150 -16.59 15.54 -31.09
C LYS A 150 -16.19 16.36 -29.86
N LYS A 151 -17.02 17.35 -29.49
CA LYS A 151 -16.81 18.16 -28.29
C LYS A 151 -16.79 17.30 -27.00
N HIS A 152 -17.62 16.26 -26.91
CA HIS A 152 -17.59 15.32 -25.79
C HIS A 152 -16.30 14.49 -25.75
N ILE A 153 -15.81 14.00 -26.89
CA ILE A 153 -14.54 13.28 -26.95
C ILE A 153 -13.37 14.18 -26.56
N GLU A 154 -13.33 15.43 -27.04
CA GLU A 154 -12.29 16.39 -26.68
C GLU A 154 -12.30 16.72 -25.18
N ALA A 155 -13.49 16.91 -24.59
CA ALA A 155 -13.64 17.13 -23.16
C ALA A 155 -13.16 15.92 -22.35
N PHE A 156 -13.54 14.71 -22.75
CA PHE A 156 -13.11 13.47 -22.10
C PHE A 156 -11.59 13.26 -22.18
N ASP A 157 -10.99 13.51 -23.35
CA ASP A 157 -9.55 13.43 -23.58
C ASP A 157 -8.77 14.48 -22.76
N ALA A 158 -9.34 15.68 -22.57
CA ALA A 158 -8.79 16.69 -21.68
C ALA A 158 -8.85 16.25 -20.20
N THR A 159 -9.97 15.67 -19.77
CA THR A 159 -10.11 15.11 -18.41
C THR A 159 -9.09 14.02 -18.14
N ILE A 160 -8.93 13.04 -19.06
CA ILE A 160 -7.94 11.98 -18.91
C ILE A 160 -6.52 12.55 -18.84
N ARG A 161 -6.17 13.51 -19.71
CA ARG A 161 -4.85 14.15 -19.63
C ARG A 161 -4.60 14.80 -18.28
N LYS A 162 -5.62 15.47 -17.73
CA LYS A 162 -5.53 16.10 -16.42
C LYS A 162 -5.33 15.06 -15.32
N GLU A 163 -6.13 13.99 -15.31
CA GLU A 163 -6.00 12.90 -14.34
C GLU A 163 -4.61 12.24 -14.42
N VAL A 164 -4.12 11.94 -15.63
CA VAL A 164 -2.78 11.37 -15.83
C VAL A 164 -1.68 12.30 -15.31
N ALA A 165 -1.81 13.61 -15.51
CA ALA A 165 -0.87 14.59 -14.98
C ALA A 165 -0.90 14.65 -13.45
N GLU A 166 -2.09 14.63 -12.84
CA GLU A 166 -2.27 14.57 -11.40
C GLU A 166 -1.66 13.29 -10.80
N TYR A 167 -1.90 12.12 -11.42
CA TYR A 167 -1.28 10.87 -11.00
C TYR A 167 0.24 10.91 -11.09
N LYS A 168 0.78 11.46 -12.19
CA LYS A 168 2.23 11.60 -12.35
C LYS A 168 2.83 12.45 -11.22
N GLN A 169 2.20 13.57 -10.89
CA GLN A 169 2.63 14.43 -9.79
C GLN A 169 2.62 13.68 -8.44
N ILE A 170 1.59 12.88 -8.17
CA ILE A 170 1.51 12.06 -6.94
C ILE A 170 2.69 11.09 -6.86
N PHE A 171 3.10 10.46 -7.96
CA PHE A 171 4.25 9.57 -7.96
C PHE A 171 5.56 10.32 -7.75
N ASP A 172 5.74 11.47 -8.39
CA ASP A 172 6.93 12.32 -8.21
C ASP A 172 7.04 12.79 -6.74
N ASP A 173 5.92 13.19 -6.11
CA ASP A 173 5.87 13.58 -4.70
C ASP A 173 6.17 12.39 -3.76
N LEU A 174 5.67 11.20 -4.09
CA LEU A 174 5.92 9.97 -3.32
C LEU A 174 7.39 9.56 -3.37
N ASP A 175 8.05 9.67 -4.52
CA ASP A 175 9.48 9.38 -4.67
C ASP A 175 10.33 10.34 -3.82
N VAL A 176 10.00 11.63 -3.82
CA VAL A 176 10.68 12.64 -2.96
C VAL A 176 10.48 12.32 -1.48
N GLU A 177 9.26 11.97 -1.08
CA GLU A 177 8.94 11.60 0.30
C GLU A 177 9.68 10.34 0.75
N TYR A 178 9.75 9.34 -0.14
CA TYR A 178 10.48 8.10 0.10
C TYR A 178 11.97 8.36 0.35
N GLU A 179 12.63 9.12 -0.52
CA GLU A 179 14.05 9.46 -0.36
C GLU A 179 14.32 10.24 0.94
N ARG A 180 13.41 11.15 1.31
CA ARG A 180 13.47 11.85 2.60
C ARG A 180 13.40 10.88 3.78
N CYS A 181 12.46 9.93 3.75
CA CYS A 181 12.30 8.93 4.80
C CYS A 181 13.54 8.02 4.91
N VAL A 182 14.14 7.62 3.79
CA VAL A 182 15.38 6.84 3.76
C VAL A 182 16.52 7.61 4.43
N LEU A 183 16.67 8.90 4.13
CA LEU A 183 17.69 9.75 4.73
C LEU A 183 17.47 9.92 6.24
N GLU A 184 16.24 10.18 6.67
CA GLU A 184 15.88 10.32 8.08
C GLU A 184 16.20 9.05 8.88
N ASN A 185 15.87 7.87 8.32
CA ASN A 185 16.22 6.59 8.94
C ASN A 185 17.73 6.38 9.09
N LYS A 186 18.53 6.77 8.09
CA LYS A 186 19.99 6.73 8.18
C LYS A 186 20.50 7.65 9.29
N ASN A 187 19.95 8.85 9.40
CA ASN A 187 20.32 9.80 10.46
C ASN A 187 19.97 9.28 11.85
N LEU A 188 18.78 8.70 12.04
CA LEU A 188 18.38 8.08 13.30
C LEU A 188 19.30 6.91 13.68
N LYS A 189 19.73 6.10 12.70
CA LYS A 189 20.70 5.02 12.93
C LYS A 189 22.04 5.56 13.42
N ILE A 190 22.51 6.68 12.87
CA ILE A 190 23.73 7.36 13.30
C ILE A 190 23.57 7.93 14.72
N GLU A 191 22.47 8.63 14.99
CA GLU A 191 22.18 9.19 16.32
C GLU A 191 22.15 8.10 17.40
N LYS A 192 21.51 6.97 17.10
CA LYS A 192 21.49 5.80 18.00
C LYS A 192 22.91 5.27 18.29
N LYS A 193 23.77 5.18 17.28
CA LYS A 193 25.17 4.75 17.47
C LYS A 193 25.95 5.75 18.31
N ASN A 194 25.75 7.05 18.10
CA ASN A 194 26.40 8.10 18.88
C ASN A 194 25.99 8.05 20.36
N LEU A 195 24.69 7.85 20.64
CA LEU A 195 24.20 7.69 22.01
C LEU A 195 24.76 6.43 22.70
N LEU A 196 24.97 5.35 21.93
CA LEU A 196 25.60 4.14 22.47
C LEU A 196 27.06 4.40 22.87
N ILE A 197 27.82 5.10 22.00
CA ILE A 197 29.20 5.49 22.29
C ILE A 197 29.27 6.40 23.53
N GLU A 198 28.38 7.38 23.63
CA GLU A 198 28.33 8.26 24.81
C GLU A 198 28.06 7.49 26.10
N ASN A 199 27.16 6.49 26.05
CA ASN A 199 26.88 5.63 27.19
C ASN A 199 28.11 4.80 27.59
N ASP A 200 28.79 4.18 26.63
CA ASP A 200 30.00 3.39 26.88
C ASP A 200 31.11 4.26 27.51
N CYS A 201 31.28 5.50 27.05
CA CYS A 201 32.21 6.46 27.65
C CYS A 201 31.85 6.79 29.11
N LEU A 202 30.57 7.05 29.40
CA LEU A 202 30.12 7.34 30.76
C LEU A 202 30.29 6.15 31.69
N ILE A 203 30.05 4.92 31.21
CA ILE A 203 30.30 3.70 31.98
C ILE A 203 31.80 3.57 32.27
N ALA A 204 32.67 3.78 31.28
CA ALA A 204 34.11 3.73 31.47
C ALA A 204 34.60 4.76 32.50
N GLU A 205 34.12 6.01 32.44
CA GLU A 205 34.45 7.04 33.43
C GLU A 205 33.98 6.69 34.84
N CYS A 206 32.80 6.09 34.98
CA CYS A 206 32.29 5.62 36.28
C CYS A 206 33.17 4.50 36.84
N LEU A 207 33.51 3.51 36.01
CA LEU A 207 34.38 2.40 36.41
C LEU A 207 35.79 2.88 36.78
N GLU A 208 36.35 3.83 36.03
CA GLU A 208 37.65 4.43 36.33
C GLU A 208 37.64 5.11 37.71
N LYS A 209 36.60 5.90 38.00
CA LYS A 209 36.43 6.57 39.31
C LYS A 209 36.31 5.56 40.45
N ASP A 210 35.52 4.50 40.27
CA ASP A 210 35.34 3.45 41.26
C ASP A 210 36.65 2.70 41.53
N ILE A 211 37.39 2.34 40.47
CA ILE A 211 38.70 1.68 40.60
C ILE A 211 39.69 2.60 41.32
N CYS A 212 39.79 3.87 40.92
CA CYS A 212 40.66 4.85 41.58
C CYS A 212 40.32 4.98 43.07
N PHE A 213 39.03 5.04 43.41
CA PHE A 213 38.56 5.11 44.78
C PHE A 213 38.94 3.87 45.60
N ILE A 214 38.77 2.67 45.04
CA ILE A 214 39.16 1.40 45.68
C ILE A 214 40.68 1.33 45.92
N VAL A 215 41.48 1.71 44.91
CA VAL A 215 42.95 1.70 45.00
C VAL A 215 43.44 2.70 46.05
N LEU A 216 42.91 3.92 46.07
CA LEU A 216 43.24 4.94 47.07
C LEU A 216 42.88 4.46 48.48
N SER A 217 41.71 3.85 48.65
CA SER A 217 41.26 3.30 49.94
C SER A 217 42.16 2.16 50.44
N SER A 218 42.72 1.36 49.52
CA SER A 218 43.56 0.20 49.84
C SER A 218 45.03 0.57 50.14
N ASN A 219 45.53 1.67 49.57
CA ASN A 219 46.92 2.13 49.76
C ASN A 219 47.18 2.87 51.08
N LEU A 220 46.13 3.14 51.86
CA LEU A 220 46.25 3.68 53.22
C LEU A 220 46.72 2.59 54.19
N VAL A 221 48.02 2.26 54.15
CA VAL A 221 48.70 1.28 55.04
C VAL A 221 48.88 1.85 56.47
N VAL A 222 48.72 3.15 56.66
CA VAL A 222 48.57 3.79 57.96
C VAL A 222 47.12 4.25 58.05
N PRO A 223 46.36 3.94 59.12
CA PRO A 223 45.02 4.50 59.28
C PRO A 223 45.15 6.01 59.15
N PRO A 224 44.40 6.67 58.26
CA PRO A 224 44.29 8.12 58.33
C PRO A 224 43.93 8.45 59.78
N SER A 225 44.47 9.55 60.33
CA SER A 225 43.98 10.03 61.63
C SER A 225 42.46 10.01 61.59
N LEU A 226 41.81 9.70 62.72
CA LEU A 226 40.35 9.58 62.80
C LEU A 226 39.64 10.76 62.10
N ASP A 227 40.24 11.95 62.15
CA ASP A 227 39.79 13.17 61.49
C ASP A 227 39.83 13.10 59.94
N SER A 228 40.88 12.52 59.34
CA SER A 228 41.01 12.38 57.89
C SER A 228 40.05 11.33 57.30
N LEU A 229 39.82 10.23 58.01
CA LEU A 229 38.83 9.22 57.60
C LEU A 229 37.40 9.77 57.71
N ASN A 230 37.11 10.55 58.76
CA ASN A 230 35.83 11.21 58.94
C ASN A 230 35.55 12.26 57.85
N CYS A 231 36.57 13.01 57.41
CA CYS A 231 36.45 13.92 56.27
C CYS A 231 36.14 13.16 54.96
N MET A 232 36.86 12.08 54.64
CA MET A 232 36.57 11.27 53.44
C MET A 232 35.18 10.62 53.49
N LEU A 233 34.75 10.12 54.65
CA LEU A 233 33.40 9.57 54.82
C LEU A 233 32.31 10.63 54.65
N ALA A 234 32.54 11.86 55.12
CA ALA A 234 31.62 12.97 54.93
C ALA A 234 31.52 13.36 53.44
N GLU A 235 32.65 13.43 52.72
CA GLU A 235 32.66 13.67 51.28
C GLU A 235 31.97 12.56 50.49
N LEU A 236 32.22 11.29 50.84
CA LEU A 236 31.55 10.16 50.20
C LEU A 236 30.04 10.18 50.43
N ARG A 237 29.60 10.50 51.66
CA ARG A 237 28.19 10.58 52.01
C ARG A 237 27.48 11.71 51.26
N THR A 238 28.10 12.89 51.17
CA THR A 238 27.55 14.01 50.40
C THR A 238 27.51 13.70 48.89
N ASN A 239 28.50 12.96 48.37
CA ASN A 239 28.48 12.50 46.99
C ASN A 239 27.35 11.48 46.76
N TYR A 240 27.20 10.49 47.63
CA TYR A 240 26.11 9.51 47.59
C TYR A 240 24.74 10.20 47.62
N ASP A 241 24.53 11.13 48.54
CA ASP A 241 23.26 11.87 48.66
C ASP A 241 22.98 12.71 47.40
N ARG A 242 24.02 13.33 46.82
CA ARG A 242 23.93 14.08 45.57
C ARG A 242 23.56 13.19 44.38
N GLU A 243 24.22 12.04 44.23
CA GLU A 243 23.93 11.10 43.15
C GLU A 243 22.54 10.46 43.31
N HIS A 244 22.16 10.08 44.52
CA HIS A 244 20.82 9.58 44.82
C HIS A 244 19.74 10.63 44.48
N SER A 245 19.99 11.91 44.76
CA SER A 245 19.10 13.00 44.35
C SER A 245 18.96 13.11 42.82
N LYS A 246 20.05 12.94 42.07
CA LYS A 246 20.01 12.91 40.59
C LYS A 246 19.22 11.71 40.08
N VAL A 247 19.39 10.53 40.68
CA VAL A 247 18.64 9.32 40.33
C VAL A 247 17.14 9.55 40.52
N LEU A 248 16.70 10.06 41.68
CA LEU A 248 15.29 10.39 41.91
C LEU A 248 14.72 11.38 40.87
N LYS A 249 15.53 12.35 40.44
CA LYS A 249 15.13 13.31 39.39
C LYS A 249 15.00 12.65 38.01
N LEU A 250 15.84 11.67 37.70
CA LEU A 250 15.72 10.85 36.49
C LEU A 250 14.52 9.90 36.59
N GLU A 251 14.33 9.28 37.75
CA GLU A 251 13.12 8.64 38.31
C GLU A 251 11.84 9.28 37.77
N ALA A 252 11.64 10.51 38.23
CA ALA A 252 10.48 11.33 37.91
C ALA A 252 10.36 11.67 36.41
N LYS A 253 11.49 11.92 35.73
CA LYS A 253 11.49 12.21 34.27
C LYS A 253 11.08 11.00 33.45
N VAL A 254 11.57 9.81 33.79
CA VAL A 254 11.20 8.55 33.12
C VAL A 254 9.72 8.28 33.30
N LEU A 255 9.21 8.39 34.53
CA LEU A 255 7.80 8.19 34.85
C LEU A 255 6.89 9.16 34.06
N LYS A 256 7.30 10.43 33.94
CA LYS A 256 6.61 11.43 33.14
C LYS A 256 6.61 11.10 31.64
N ARG A 257 7.74 10.63 31.10
CA ARG A 257 7.81 10.19 29.68
C ARG A 257 6.94 8.98 29.42
N GLN A 258 6.95 8.00 30.33
CA GLN A 258 6.11 6.80 30.22
C GLN A 258 4.62 7.16 30.17
N HIS A 259 4.18 8.08 31.04
CA HIS A 259 2.80 8.57 31.03
C HIS A 259 2.41 9.21 29.69
N MET A 260 3.31 10.01 29.10
CA MET A 260 3.07 10.65 27.79
C MET A 260 2.97 9.63 26.66
N ILE A 261 3.78 8.56 26.69
CA ILE A 261 3.73 7.46 25.72
C ILE A 261 2.37 6.76 25.79
N THR A 262 1.93 6.35 26.99
CA THR A 262 0.63 5.69 27.17
C THR A 262 -0.54 6.58 26.72
N LYS A 263 -0.47 7.89 26.97
CA LYS A 263 -1.49 8.83 26.47
C LYS A 263 -1.47 8.94 24.94
N SER A 264 -0.30 8.86 24.31
CA SER A 264 -0.16 8.86 22.86
C SER A 264 -0.75 7.60 22.22
N GLU A 265 -0.48 6.43 22.79
CA GLU A 265 -1.03 5.14 22.33
C GLU A 265 -2.56 5.11 22.38
N LYS A 266 -3.15 5.59 23.49
CA LYS A 266 -4.61 5.73 23.60
C LYS A 266 -5.20 6.66 22.54
N ARG A 267 -4.51 7.76 22.21
CA ARG A 267 -4.95 8.67 21.13
C ARG A 267 -4.91 7.98 19.77
N LYS A 268 -3.83 7.26 19.46
CA LYS A 268 -3.71 6.50 18.20
C LYS A 268 -4.81 5.44 18.06
N ALA A 269 -5.14 4.73 19.14
CA ALA A 269 -6.24 3.75 19.12
C ALA A 269 -7.59 4.42 18.77
N LEU A 270 -7.88 5.56 19.40
CA LEU A 270 -9.12 6.32 19.17
C LEU A 270 -9.19 6.93 17.76
N GLU A 271 -8.05 7.34 17.20
CA GLU A 271 -7.92 7.83 15.82
C GLU A 271 -8.17 6.71 14.79
N ASN A 272 -7.71 5.50 15.07
CA ASN A 272 -8.01 4.32 14.24
C ASN A 272 -9.51 3.98 14.25
N GLU A 273 -10.14 4.00 15.43
CA GLU A 273 -11.60 3.78 15.56
C GLU A 273 -12.41 4.85 14.80
N LEU A 274 -11.99 6.13 14.89
CA LEU A 274 -12.61 7.21 14.13
C LEU A 274 -12.49 7.01 12.61
N THR A 275 -11.34 6.51 12.15
CA THR A 275 -11.11 6.22 10.74
C THR A 275 -12.02 5.08 10.25
N GLN A 276 -12.11 3.98 11.01
CA GLN A 276 -13.02 2.87 10.70
C GLN A 276 -14.49 3.30 10.68
N LEU A 277 -14.91 4.15 11.63
CA LEU A 277 -16.26 4.67 11.68
C LEU A 277 -16.58 5.55 10.46
N LYS A 278 -15.62 6.37 10.04
CA LYS A 278 -15.75 7.24 8.84
C LYS A 278 -15.91 6.41 7.56
N ASP A 279 -15.15 5.34 7.42
CA ASP A 279 -15.26 4.43 6.27
C ASP A 279 -16.61 3.73 6.25
N THR A 280 -17.09 3.28 7.42
CA THR A 280 -18.42 2.66 7.58
C THR A 280 -19.54 3.63 7.19
N ILE A 281 -19.48 4.90 7.63
CA ILE A 281 -20.46 5.93 7.26
C ILE A 281 -20.45 6.18 5.75
N THR A 282 -19.27 6.20 5.13
CA THR A 282 -19.13 6.39 3.69
C THR A 282 -19.75 5.22 2.90
N ALA A 283 -19.52 3.99 3.33
CA ALA A 283 -20.14 2.80 2.75
C ALA A 283 -21.68 2.82 2.86
N LEU A 284 -22.21 3.19 4.04
CA LEU A 284 -23.65 3.32 4.25
C LEU A 284 -24.29 4.41 3.38
N ARG A 285 -23.60 5.54 3.16
CA ARG A 285 -24.07 6.58 2.22
C ARG A 285 -24.21 6.05 0.81
N ILE A 286 -23.18 5.36 0.30
CA ILE A 286 -23.19 4.75 -1.04
C ILE A 286 -24.36 3.77 -1.17
N GLN A 287 -24.58 2.94 -0.14
CA GLN A 287 -25.67 1.98 -0.14
C GLN A 287 -27.05 2.66 -0.15
N ASN A 288 -27.22 3.73 0.62
CA ASN A 288 -28.47 4.49 0.67
C ASN A 288 -28.79 5.13 -0.69
N ASP A 289 -27.78 5.70 -1.36
CA ASP A 289 -27.97 6.26 -2.70
C ASP A 289 -28.34 5.18 -3.73
N ARG A 290 -27.79 3.97 -3.62
CA ARG A 290 -28.23 2.82 -4.43
C ARG A 290 -29.70 2.45 -4.18
N PHE A 291 -30.14 2.45 -2.93
CA PHE A 291 -31.55 2.19 -2.59
C PHE A 291 -32.48 3.28 -3.12
N LYS A 292 -32.08 4.57 -3.08
CA LYS A 292 -32.87 5.66 -3.67
C LYS A 292 -33.10 5.46 -5.16
N VAL A 293 -32.06 5.11 -5.91
CA VAL A 293 -32.17 4.83 -7.36
C VAL A 293 -33.11 3.65 -7.61
N THR A 294 -32.96 2.57 -6.85
CA THR A 294 -33.80 1.37 -6.99
C THR A 294 -35.28 1.68 -6.69
N ASN A 295 -35.55 2.44 -5.64
CA ASN A 295 -36.91 2.88 -5.28
C ASN A 295 -37.52 3.77 -6.37
N ALA A 296 -36.74 4.67 -6.97
CA ALA A 296 -37.21 5.49 -8.08
C ALA A 296 -37.60 4.61 -9.29
N THR A 297 -36.77 3.63 -9.64
CA THR A 297 -37.06 2.67 -10.72
C THR A 297 -38.35 1.88 -10.46
N HIS A 298 -38.49 1.28 -9.28
CA HIS A 298 -39.71 0.54 -8.92
C HIS A 298 -40.95 1.44 -8.95
N LYS A 299 -40.84 2.70 -8.49
CA LYS A 299 -41.94 3.66 -8.54
C LYS A 299 -42.38 3.94 -9.98
N THR A 300 -41.44 4.06 -10.92
CA THR A 300 -41.72 4.23 -12.35
C THR A 300 -42.38 2.98 -12.96
N GLU A 301 -41.92 1.78 -12.62
CA GLU A 301 -42.52 0.52 -13.10
C GLU A 301 -43.95 0.33 -12.59
N ILE A 302 -44.20 0.58 -11.30
CA ILE A 302 -45.55 0.51 -10.73
C ILE A 302 -46.49 1.48 -11.45
N ALA A 303 -46.04 2.70 -11.76
CA ALA A 303 -46.84 3.66 -12.50
C ALA A 303 -47.18 3.18 -13.93
N LYS A 304 -46.21 2.57 -14.64
CA LYS A 304 -46.42 1.98 -15.97
C LYS A 304 -47.44 0.84 -15.93
N LEU A 305 -47.32 -0.07 -14.95
CA LEU A 305 -48.25 -1.20 -14.80
C LEU A 305 -49.67 -0.72 -14.52
N LYS A 306 -49.85 0.26 -13.61
CA LYS A 306 -51.16 0.87 -13.32
C LYS A 306 -51.79 1.51 -14.56
N ALA A 307 -51.00 2.19 -15.40
CA ALA A 307 -51.52 2.77 -16.65
C ALA A 307 -51.98 1.70 -17.66
N LYS A 308 -51.29 0.56 -17.73
CA LYS A 308 -51.61 -0.54 -18.63
C LYS A 308 -52.91 -1.27 -18.26
N ASP A 309 -53.18 -1.41 -16.96
CA ASP A 309 -54.41 -2.03 -16.43
C ASP A 309 -55.67 -1.18 -16.67
N VAL A 310 -55.53 0.15 -16.72
CA VAL A 310 -56.63 1.07 -17.06
C VAL A 310 -56.98 0.99 -18.55
N GLY A 311 -56.00 0.74 -19.42
CA GLY A 311 -56.22 0.57 -20.87
C GLY A 311 -56.95 -0.72 -21.27
N ASN A 312 -56.86 -1.78 -20.46
CA ASN A 312 -57.45 -3.08 -20.79
C ASN A 312 -58.90 -3.28 -20.30
N LYS A 313 -59.49 -2.33 -19.56
CA LYS A 313 -60.87 -2.42 -19.05
C LYS A 313 -61.96 -1.92 -20.01
N SER A 314 -61.66 -1.57 -21.26
CA SER A 314 -62.65 -1.02 -22.21
C SER A 314 -63.23 -1.99 -23.26
N SER A 315 -63.14 -3.31 -23.06
CA SER A 315 -63.77 -4.28 -23.96
C SER A 315 -64.46 -5.38 -23.14
N GLY A 316 -65.78 -5.26 -22.99
CA GLY A 316 -66.57 -6.25 -22.26
C GLY A 316 -67.92 -5.76 -21.77
N THR A 317 -68.63 -4.93 -22.54
CA THR A 317 -70.05 -4.65 -22.30
C THR A 317 -70.85 -5.80 -22.91
N THR A 318 -71.02 -6.91 -22.19
CA THR A 318 -72.06 -7.89 -22.52
C THR A 318 -73.32 -7.53 -21.77
N THR A 319 -74.24 -6.89 -22.49
CA THR A 319 -75.61 -6.56 -22.10
C THR A 319 -76.37 -7.82 -21.68
N PRO A 320 -77.12 -7.84 -20.56
CA PRO A 320 -77.96 -8.97 -20.21
C PRO A 320 -79.21 -8.98 -21.11
N THR A 321 -79.38 -10.05 -21.88
CA THR A 321 -80.60 -10.29 -22.66
C THR A 321 -81.73 -10.73 -21.74
N ASN A 322 -82.82 -9.97 -21.71
CA ASN A 322 -84.06 -10.29 -21.00
C ASN A 322 -84.70 -11.58 -21.57
N PRO A 323 -85.27 -12.47 -20.73
CA PRO A 323 -85.96 -13.65 -21.22
C PRO A 323 -87.34 -13.27 -21.80
N LYS A 324 -87.61 -13.73 -23.03
CA LYS A 324 -88.96 -13.71 -23.62
C LYS A 324 -89.80 -14.78 -22.94
N VAL A 325 -90.87 -14.34 -22.27
CA VAL A 325 -91.96 -15.18 -21.80
C VAL A 325 -92.80 -15.58 -23.02
N LEU A 326 -92.99 -16.88 -23.22
CA LEU A 326 -93.98 -17.50 -24.10
C LEU A 326 -94.77 -18.51 -23.28
#